data_AF-G9NCA1-F1
#
_entry.id   AF-G9NCA1-F1
#
_cell.length_a   1.000
_cell.length_b   1.000
_cell.length_c   1.000
_cell.angle_alpha   90.00
_cell.angle_beta   90.00
_cell.angle_gamma   90.00
#
_symmetry.space_group_name_H-M   'P 1'
#
loop_
_entity.id
_entity.type
_entity.pdbx_description
1 polymer ?
#
loop_
_entity_poly.entity_id
_entity_poly.type
_entity_poly.pdbx_seq_one_letter_code
_entity_poly.pdbx_strand_id
1 'polypeptide(L)'
;PSMAAIDSTATQAPTKPAVPVVTSFPFNPLTTTFTRPADCNGIFASNFLSGIDFSTSCLPKGFHTDETSYFSPGLVCPTGYYSACHDNIGAKSITTVTCCPTFGTDLSLSCVTASTLHSVWSTLFCTWIAGDVTSLPMTVSNNGITSTVTKSFSGREGLNAFGIRMVYQKTDTETTTMATTARKTPTTGTRSSGPAKSTGPDSSDSSSGLS
;
A
#
# COMPACT_ATOMS: atom_id res chain seq x y z
N PRO A 1 38.31 65.26 0.85
CA PRO A 1 37.05 64.49 0.62
C PRO A 1 37.19 63.59 -0.62
N SER A 2 37.54 62.32 -0.41
CA SER A 2 37.66 61.30 -1.45
C SER A 2 36.45 60.36 -1.33
N MET A 3 35.64 60.24 -2.38
CA MET A 3 34.52 59.29 -2.42
C MET A 3 35.05 57.93 -2.91
N ALA A 4 34.88 56.90 -2.09
CA ALA A 4 35.13 55.52 -2.49
C ALA A 4 33.95 55.01 -3.35
N ALA A 5 34.27 54.50 -4.54
CA ALA A 5 33.31 53.80 -5.39
C ALA A 5 33.06 52.40 -4.83
N ILE A 6 31.79 52.06 -4.62
CA ILE A 6 31.34 50.71 -4.27
C ILE A 6 31.18 49.88 -5.55
N ASP A 7 32.11 48.95 -5.77
CA ASP A 7 32.04 47.94 -6.82
C ASP A 7 30.90 46.96 -6.48
N SER A 8 29.84 46.98 -7.31
CA SER A 8 28.66 46.12 -7.18
C SER A 8 28.77 44.94 -8.14
N THR A 9 29.67 44.02 -7.86
CA THR A 9 29.69 42.71 -8.50
C THR A 9 29.02 41.70 -7.57
N ALA A 10 27.70 41.77 -7.48
CA ALA A 10 26.89 40.71 -6.89
C ALA A 10 26.86 39.52 -7.86
N THR A 11 27.74 38.54 -7.63
CA THR A 11 27.69 37.24 -8.28
C THR A 11 26.33 36.59 -7.99
N GLN A 12 25.46 36.51 -9.00
CA GLN A 12 24.24 35.71 -8.91
C GLN A 12 24.65 34.26 -8.65
N ALA A 13 24.30 33.74 -7.48
CA ALA A 13 24.41 32.33 -7.19
C ALA A 13 23.58 31.54 -8.23
N PRO A 14 24.13 30.46 -8.82
CA PRO A 14 23.36 29.65 -9.75
C PRO A 14 22.14 29.09 -9.03
N THR A 15 20.96 29.51 -9.48
CA THR A 15 19.69 29.01 -8.94
C THR A 15 19.61 27.53 -9.30
N LYS A 16 19.63 26.65 -8.29
CA LYS A 16 19.44 25.20 -8.47
C LYS A 16 18.20 24.98 -9.34
N PRO A 17 18.27 24.18 -10.42
CA PRO A 17 17.11 23.89 -11.25
C PRO A 17 15.95 23.44 -10.37
N ALA A 18 14.79 24.10 -10.51
CA ALA A 18 13.58 23.68 -9.84
C ALA A 18 13.28 22.24 -10.26
N VAL A 19 13.33 21.31 -9.32
CA VAL A 19 12.91 19.93 -9.56
C VAL A 19 11.44 19.99 -9.98
N PRO A 20 11.05 19.46 -11.15
CA PRO A 20 9.66 19.50 -11.59
C PRO A 20 8.78 18.84 -10.53
N VAL A 21 7.85 19.62 -9.98
CA VAL A 21 6.91 19.15 -8.96
C VAL A 21 5.83 18.35 -9.66
N VAL A 22 5.80 17.04 -9.41
CA VAL A 22 4.72 16.17 -9.90
C VAL A 22 3.47 16.48 -9.06
N THR A 23 2.44 17.04 -9.70
CA THR A 23 1.19 17.44 -9.04
C THR A 23 0.01 16.54 -9.38
N SER A 24 0.15 15.63 -10.35
CA SER A 24 -0.89 14.70 -10.76
C SER A 24 -0.31 13.32 -11.03
N PHE A 25 -1.12 12.29 -10.75
CA PHE A 25 -0.76 10.89 -10.90
C PHE A 25 -1.90 10.18 -11.63
N PRO A 26 -1.60 9.18 -12.49
CA PRO A 26 -2.62 8.34 -13.09
C PRO A 26 -3.52 7.70 -12.02
N PHE A 27 -4.82 7.61 -12.29
CA PHE A 27 -5.76 6.98 -11.37
C PHE A 27 -5.54 5.46 -11.32
N ASN A 28 -5.08 4.98 -10.17
CA ASN A 28 -4.80 3.58 -9.88
C ASN A 28 -4.99 3.33 -8.37
N PRO A 29 -6.23 3.17 -7.88
CA PRO A 29 -6.51 3.26 -6.47
C PRO A 29 -6.08 2.01 -5.68
N LEU A 30 -5.49 2.24 -4.49
CA LEU A 30 -5.28 1.23 -3.45
C LEU A 30 -5.87 1.73 -2.13
N THR A 31 -7.20 1.73 -2.07
CA THR A 31 -7.98 2.30 -0.96
C THR A 31 -8.51 1.25 0.02
N THR A 32 -8.27 -0.03 -0.26
CA THR A 32 -8.63 -1.16 0.61
C THR A 32 -7.44 -2.07 0.79
N THR A 33 -7.43 -2.84 1.87
CA THR A 33 -6.35 -3.79 2.13
C THR A 33 -6.39 -4.92 1.11
N PHE A 34 -5.36 -5.01 0.28
CA PHE A 34 -5.09 -6.21 -0.52
C PHE A 34 -4.54 -7.31 0.38
N THR A 35 -5.12 -8.51 0.31
CA THR A 35 -4.59 -9.69 1.00
C THR A 35 -3.87 -10.56 -0.01
N ARG A 36 -2.59 -10.82 0.24
CA ARG A 36 -1.77 -11.67 -0.63
C ARG A 36 -2.28 -13.11 -0.61
N PRO A 37 -2.12 -13.85 -1.73
CA PRO A 37 -2.27 -15.31 -1.74
C PRO A 37 -1.39 -15.99 -0.67
N ALA A 38 -1.81 -17.16 -0.18
CA ALA A 38 -1.13 -17.85 0.92
C ALA A 38 0.27 -18.38 0.53
N ASP A 39 0.52 -18.59 -0.76
CA ASP A 39 1.80 -18.99 -1.36
C ASP A 39 2.75 -17.81 -1.61
N CYS A 40 2.31 -16.58 -1.32
CA CYS A 40 3.07 -15.34 -1.43
C CYS A 40 3.61 -14.90 -0.08
N ASN A 41 4.41 -15.76 0.54
CA ASN A 41 5.08 -15.51 1.81
C ASN A 41 6.47 -16.15 1.88
N GLY A 42 7.08 -16.45 0.74
CA GLY A 42 8.35 -17.17 0.65
C GLY A 42 9.54 -16.23 0.50
N ILE A 43 10.68 -16.64 1.04
CA ILE A 43 11.98 -16.06 0.65
C ILE A 43 12.52 -16.89 -0.50
N PHE A 44 12.86 -16.25 -1.60
CA PHE A 44 13.40 -16.87 -2.80
C PHE A 44 14.82 -16.36 -3.05
N ALA A 45 15.70 -17.26 -3.51
CA ALA A 45 16.97 -16.87 -4.12
C ALA A 45 16.93 -17.08 -5.62
N SER A 46 17.34 -16.05 -6.36
CA SER A 46 17.67 -16.13 -7.78
C SER A 46 19.07 -15.55 -7.97
N ASN A 47 20.04 -16.42 -8.24
CA ASN A 47 21.45 -16.07 -8.39
C ASN A 47 21.98 -15.20 -7.23
N PHE A 48 22.13 -13.90 -7.47
CA PHE A 48 22.70 -12.91 -6.55
C PHE A 48 21.64 -12.12 -5.75
N LEU A 49 20.35 -12.36 -6.01
CA LEU A 49 19.23 -11.69 -5.36
C LEU A 49 18.53 -12.66 -4.40
N SER A 50 18.49 -12.29 -3.13
CA SER A 50 17.62 -12.93 -2.14
C SER A 50 16.49 -11.97 -1.80
N GLY A 51 15.26 -12.46 -1.78
CA GLY A 51 14.13 -11.59 -1.53
C GLY A 51 12.81 -12.27 -1.25
N ILE A 52 11.87 -11.46 -0.77
CA ILE A 52 10.51 -11.89 -0.44
C ILE A 52 9.67 -11.77 -1.70
N ASP A 53 9.07 -12.89 -2.11
CA ASP A 53 8.08 -12.99 -3.18
C ASP A 53 8.35 -12.12 -4.42
N PHE A 54 9.14 -12.63 -5.37
CA PHE A 54 9.40 -11.91 -6.62
C PHE A 54 8.28 -12.05 -7.68
N SER A 55 7.15 -12.66 -7.35
CA SER A 55 6.02 -12.77 -8.28
C SER A 55 5.11 -11.55 -8.18
N THR A 56 4.77 -10.94 -9.32
CA THR A 56 3.79 -9.85 -9.37
C THR A 56 2.37 -10.30 -9.04
N SER A 57 2.07 -11.61 -9.13
CA SER A 57 0.80 -12.17 -8.63
C SER A 57 0.63 -12.02 -7.12
N CYS A 58 1.72 -11.79 -6.40
CA CYS A 58 1.74 -11.55 -4.96
C CYS A 58 1.50 -10.08 -4.59
N LEU A 59 1.26 -9.21 -5.57
CA LEU A 59 1.13 -7.78 -5.38
C LEU A 59 -0.29 -7.32 -5.74
N PRO A 60 -0.73 -6.15 -5.23
CA PRO A 60 -2.04 -5.62 -5.58
C PRO A 60 -2.20 -5.47 -7.09
N LYS A 61 -3.41 -5.72 -7.58
CA LYS A 61 -3.75 -5.46 -8.98
C LYS A 61 -3.45 -4.00 -9.34
N GLY A 62 -2.82 -3.79 -10.50
CA GLY A 62 -2.39 -2.46 -10.92
C GLY A 62 -0.99 -2.08 -10.42
N PHE A 63 -0.27 -3.01 -9.76
CA PHE A 63 1.14 -2.81 -9.48
C PHE A 63 1.94 -2.77 -10.78
N HIS A 64 2.81 -1.77 -10.89
CA HIS A 64 3.84 -1.70 -11.91
C HIS A 64 5.20 -1.48 -11.27
N THR A 65 6.24 -1.98 -11.92
CA THR A 65 7.61 -1.96 -11.43
C THR A 65 8.34 -0.63 -11.67
N ASP A 66 7.75 0.27 -12.44
CA ASP A 66 8.39 1.53 -12.82
C ASP A 66 8.57 2.46 -11.60
N GLU A 67 9.70 3.17 -11.55
CA GLU A 67 10.02 4.09 -10.46
C GLU A 67 9.11 5.32 -10.35
N THR A 68 8.25 5.54 -11.34
CA THR A 68 7.24 6.61 -11.34
C THR A 68 5.84 6.06 -11.18
N SER A 69 5.69 4.74 -11.02
CA SER A 69 4.38 4.14 -10.79
C SER A 69 4.00 4.22 -9.33
N TYR A 70 2.83 4.77 -9.08
CA TYR A 70 2.23 4.86 -7.76
C TYR A 70 0.77 4.43 -7.82
N PHE A 71 0.29 3.84 -6.74
CA PHE A 71 -1.13 3.80 -6.48
C PHE A 71 -1.61 5.19 -6.08
N SER A 72 -2.63 5.70 -6.76
CA SER A 72 -3.19 7.03 -6.54
C SER A 72 -4.71 7.03 -6.76
N PRO A 73 -5.53 7.31 -5.72
CA PRO A 73 -5.12 7.44 -4.33
C PRO A 73 -4.73 6.09 -3.72
N GLY A 74 -3.60 6.04 -3.02
CA GLY A 74 -3.16 4.88 -2.23
C GLY A 74 -3.20 5.22 -0.75
N LEU A 75 -4.11 4.58 -0.02
CA LEU A 75 -4.43 4.95 1.37
C LEU A 75 -4.07 3.86 2.38
N VAL A 76 -3.91 2.62 1.92
CA VAL A 76 -3.76 1.46 2.81
C VAL A 76 -2.70 0.51 2.27
N CYS A 77 -1.66 0.23 3.07
CA CYS A 77 -0.69 -0.81 2.74
C CYS A 77 -1.37 -2.20 2.74
N PRO A 78 -0.97 -3.11 1.84
CA PRO A 78 -1.49 -4.48 1.82
C PRO A 78 -1.23 -5.25 3.12
N THR A 79 -1.97 -6.35 3.31
CA THR A 79 -1.72 -7.28 4.42
C THR A 79 -0.30 -7.84 4.33
N GLY A 80 0.42 -7.82 5.45
CA GLY A 80 1.82 -8.22 5.53
C GLY A 80 2.79 -7.15 5.03
N TYR A 81 2.29 -5.94 4.76
CA TYR A 81 3.09 -4.75 4.51
C TYR A 81 2.77 -3.67 5.55
N TYR A 82 3.74 -2.80 5.81
CA TYR A 82 3.59 -1.62 6.66
C TYR A 82 4.15 -0.38 5.98
N SER A 83 3.71 0.80 6.41
CA SER A 83 4.23 2.08 5.91
C SER A 83 5.66 2.29 6.41
N ALA A 84 6.64 1.90 5.61
CA ALA A 84 8.05 1.95 6.00
C ALA A 84 8.64 3.35 5.91
N CYS A 85 8.23 4.13 4.91
CA CYS A 85 8.56 5.55 4.84
C CYS A 85 7.49 6.37 4.12
N HIS A 86 7.51 7.66 4.39
CA HIS A 86 6.64 8.65 3.76
C HIS A 86 7.41 9.94 3.52
N ASP A 87 7.10 10.66 2.45
CA ASP A 87 7.67 11.97 2.17
C ASP A 87 6.62 12.94 1.57
N ASN A 88 6.93 14.24 1.62
CA ASN A 88 6.13 15.29 0.99
C ASN A 88 7.02 16.21 0.13
N ILE A 89 8.13 15.68 -0.41
CA ILE A 89 9.23 16.48 -0.97
C ILE A 89 8.84 17.15 -2.29
N GLY A 90 7.93 16.54 -3.06
CA GLY A 90 7.44 17.10 -4.33
C GLY A 90 6.45 18.25 -4.13
N ALA A 91 5.37 18.01 -3.38
CA ALA A 91 4.35 19.01 -3.08
C ALA A 91 3.84 18.82 -1.66
N LYS A 92 3.70 19.90 -0.87
CA LYS A 92 3.22 19.81 0.52
C LYS A 92 1.82 19.18 0.67
N SER A 93 1.02 19.19 -0.39
CA SER A 93 -0.33 18.61 -0.42
C SER A 93 -0.35 17.13 -0.82
N ILE A 94 0.78 16.57 -1.24
CA ILE A 94 0.90 15.20 -1.74
C ILE A 94 1.85 14.45 -0.82
N THR A 95 1.35 13.38 -0.21
CA THR A 95 2.16 12.46 0.56
C THR A 95 2.46 11.24 -0.29
N THR A 96 3.73 10.92 -0.49
CA THR A 96 4.18 9.64 -1.01
C THR A 96 4.43 8.68 0.14
N VAL A 97 4.11 7.40 -0.05
CA VAL A 97 4.35 6.34 0.93
C VAL A 97 4.95 5.14 0.22
N THR A 98 5.96 4.54 0.82
CA THR A 98 6.47 3.22 0.42
C THR A 98 6.09 2.21 1.48
N CYS A 99 5.23 1.26 1.13
CA CYS A 99 4.92 0.12 1.96
C CYS A 99 5.95 -0.99 1.73
N CYS A 100 6.52 -1.53 2.80
CA CYS A 100 7.44 -2.66 2.74
C CYS A 100 6.89 -3.88 3.46
N PRO A 101 7.23 -5.09 2.99
CA PRO A 101 6.72 -6.31 3.60
C PRO A 101 7.39 -6.61 4.93
N THR A 102 6.66 -7.39 5.73
CA THR A 102 7.20 -8.13 6.86
C THR A 102 7.28 -9.61 6.52
N PHE A 103 8.24 -10.32 7.11
CA PHE A 103 8.35 -11.77 7.04
C PHE A 103 8.33 -12.37 8.44
N GLY A 104 7.39 -13.28 8.70
CA GLY A 104 7.13 -13.74 10.06
C GLY A 104 6.76 -12.58 10.99
N THR A 105 7.11 -12.70 12.27
CA THR A 105 6.87 -11.66 13.29
C THR A 105 8.04 -10.69 13.47
N ASP A 106 9.24 -11.06 13.02
CA ASP A 106 10.48 -10.45 13.50
C ASP A 106 11.27 -9.71 12.41
N LEU A 107 10.91 -9.88 11.14
CA LEU A 107 11.59 -9.22 10.02
C LEU A 107 10.70 -8.19 9.35
N SER A 108 11.13 -6.94 9.42
CA SER A 108 10.52 -5.80 8.74
C SER A 108 11.53 -5.16 7.81
N LEU A 109 11.18 -5.03 6.53
CA LEU A 109 12.06 -4.40 5.54
C LEU A 109 11.91 -2.88 5.59
N SER A 110 13.05 -2.19 5.54
CA SER A 110 13.11 -0.74 5.44
C SER A 110 13.02 -0.29 3.99
N CYS A 111 12.45 0.89 3.76
CA CYS A 111 12.44 1.44 2.42
C CYS A 111 13.82 1.96 2.01
N VAL A 112 14.09 1.98 0.71
CA VAL A 112 15.28 2.57 0.12
C VAL A 112 14.90 3.61 -0.92
N THR A 113 15.73 4.63 -1.06
CA THR A 113 15.49 5.72 -2.00
C THR A 113 15.60 5.22 -3.43
N ALA A 114 14.58 5.49 -4.25
CA ALA A 114 14.52 5.07 -5.66
C ALA A 114 15.80 5.42 -6.45
N SER A 115 16.35 6.61 -6.22
CA SER A 115 17.55 7.10 -6.90
C SER A 115 18.84 6.31 -6.60
N THR A 116 18.83 5.48 -5.56
CA THR A 116 19.97 4.61 -5.20
C THR A 116 19.88 3.22 -5.83
N LEU A 117 18.77 2.91 -6.51
CA LEU A 117 18.51 1.61 -7.09
C LEU A 117 18.80 1.62 -8.59
N HIS A 118 19.47 0.58 -9.07
CA HIS A 118 19.82 0.42 -10.48
C HIS A 118 19.64 -1.03 -10.91
N SER A 119 19.48 -1.23 -12.22
CA SER A 119 19.36 -2.57 -12.82
C SER A 119 18.23 -3.38 -12.15
N VAL A 120 18.47 -4.63 -11.81
CA VAL A 120 17.51 -5.55 -11.18
C VAL A 120 16.98 -5.11 -9.80
N TRP A 121 17.55 -4.07 -9.21
CA TRP A 121 17.12 -3.52 -7.92
C TRP A 121 16.12 -2.38 -8.06
N SER A 122 15.96 -1.81 -9.27
CA SER A 122 15.18 -0.58 -9.51
C SER A 122 13.73 -0.65 -9.06
N THR A 123 13.21 -1.85 -8.86
CA THR A 123 11.80 -2.13 -8.58
C THR A 123 11.56 -2.55 -7.14
N LEU A 124 12.63 -2.82 -6.38
CA LEU A 124 12.52 -3.44 -5.07
C LEU A 124 12.14 -2.39 -4.03
N PHE A 125 12.81 -1.25 -3.89
CA PHE A 125 12.42 -0.19 -2.93
C PHE A 125 12.33 -0.61 -1.44
N CYS A 126 12.47 -1.89 -1.11
CA CYS A 126 12.46 -2.41 0.25
C CYS A 126 13.63 -3.37 0.44
N THR A 127 14.38 -3.17 1.53
CA THR A 127 15.53 -3.99 1.89
C THR A 127 15.56 -4.28 3.38
N TRP A 128 16.11 -5.43 3.74
CA TRP A 128 16.53 -5.74 5.09
C TRP A 128 17.99 -6.19 5.02
N ILE A 129 18.82 -5.68 5.91
CA ILE A 129 20.24 -6.03 5.99
C ILE A 129 20.45 -6.75 7.32
N ALA A 130 21.10 -7.91 7.27
CA ALA A 130 21.44 -8.66 8.47
C ALA A 130 22.44 -7.86 9.31
N GLY A 131 22.13 -7.65 10.59
CA GLY A 131 23.12 -7.19 11.57
C GLY A 131 24.01 -8.36 11.99
N ASP A 132 23.53 -9.08 12.99
CA ASP A 132 24.09 -10.38 13.40
C ASP A 132 23.66 -11.51 12.46
N VAL A 133 24.29 -12.68 12.60
CA VAL A 133 23.95 -13.87 11.82
C VAL A 133 22.49 -14.25 12.06
N THR A 134 21.69 -14.20 11.00
CA THR A 134 20.27 -14.56 11.03
C THR A 134 20.02 -15.68 10.02
N SER A 135 19.46 -16.80 10.46
CA SER A 135 19.15 -17.94 9.59
C SER A 135 17.68 -17.93 9.19
N LEU A 136 17.41 -17.96 7.88
CA LEU A 136 16.06 -17.88 7.32
C LEU A 136 15.77 -19.05 6.39
N PRO A 137 14.52 -19.57 6.39
CA PRO A 137 14.10 -20.56 5.42
C PRO A 137 13.97 -19.89 4.05
N MET A 138 14.59 -20.50 3.05
CA MET A 138 14.64 -19.99 1.68
C MET A 138 14.24 -21.09 0.71
N THR A 139 13.32 -20.77 -0.18
CA THR A 139 12.91 -21.60 -1.29
C THR A 139 13.88 -21.40 -2.45
N VAL A 140 14.49 -22.49 -2.89
CA VAL A 140 15.43 -22.52 -4.02
C VAL A 140 14.86 -23.48 -5.07
N SER A 141 14.86 -23.06 -6.33
CA SER A 141 14.50 -23.92 -7.46
C SER A 141 15.75 -24.29 -8.23
N ASN A 142 16.06 -25.58 -8.29
CA ASN A 142 17.18 -26.13 -9.05
C ASN A 142 16.66 -27.26 -9.95
N ASN A 143 16.92 -27.15 -11.27
CA ASN A 143 16.50 -28.14 -12.26
C ASN A 143 14.99 -28.49 -12.21
N GLY A 144 14.14 -27.50 -11.91
CA GLY A 144 12.69 -27.68 -11.81
C GLY A 144 12.19 -28.28 -10.50
N ILE A 145 13.09 -28.63 -9.56
CA ILE A 145 12.73 -29.07 -8.21
C ILE A 145 12.84 -27.89 -7.26
N THR A 146 11.73 -27.62 -6.56
CA THR A 146 11.65 -26.58 -5.53
C THR A 146 11.90 -27.19 -4.16
N SER A 147 12.88 -26.68 -3.44
CA SER A 147 13.24 -27.13 -2.09
C SER A 147 13.37 -25.95 -1.14
N THR A 148 13.04 -26.15 0.14
CA THR A 148 13.30 -25.17 1.20
C THR A 148 14.61 -25.52 1.89
N VAL A 149 15.53 -24.57 1.96
CA VAL A 149 16.83 -24.69 2.64
C VAL A 149 16.98 -23.55 3.65
N THR A 150 17.69 -23.81 4.74
CA THR A 150 18.04 -22.76 5.69
C THR A 150 19.29 -22.03 5.19
N LYS A 151 19.20 -20.71 4.99
CA LYS A 151 20.33 -19.86 4.63
C LYS A 151 20.64 -18.88 5.75
N SER A 152 21.90 -18.77 6.12
CA SER A 152 22.38 -17.74 7.05
C SER A 152 22.73 -16.47 6.30
N PHE A 153 22.27 -15.34 6.81
CA PHE A 153 22.59 -13.99 6.35
C PHE A 153 23.44 -13.30 7.41
N SER A 154 24.49 -12.61 6.99
CA SER A 154 25.38 -11.90 7.92
C SER A 154 25.95 -10.61 7.34
N GLY A 155 26.28 -9.66 8.21
CA GLY A 155 27.06 -8.48 7.87
C GLY A 155 26.37 -7.49 6.93
N ARG A 156 26.57 -7.62 5.61
CA ARG A 156 25.94 -6.75 4.59
C ARG A 156 24.99 -7.52 3.68
N GLU A 157 24.81 -8.81 3.93
CA GLU A 157 23.83 -9.61 3.21
C GLU A 157 22.42 -9.23 3.64
N GLY A 158 21.46 -9.41 2.73
CA GLY A 158 20.13 -8.93 2.96
C GLY A 158 19.07 -9.54 2.09
N LEU A 159 17.84 -9.18 2.41
CA LEU A 159 16.66 -9.50 1.64
C LEU A 159 16.15 -8.25 0.96
N ASN A 160 15.51 -8.45 -0.18
CA ASN A 160 14.88 -7.38 -0.94
C ASN A 160 13.47 -7.81 -1.29
N ALA A 161 12.60 -6.86 -1.52
CA ALA A 161 11.23 -7.17 -1.91
C ALA A 161 10.70 -6.02 -2.72
N PHE A 162 9.61 -6.22 -3.45
CA PHE A 162 8.88 -5.10 -4.05
C PHE A 162 8.29 -4.19 -2.97
N GLY A 163 8.52 -2.89 -3.12
CA GLY A 163 7.94 -1.84 -2.32
C GLY A 163 6.76 -1.25 -3.03
N ILE A 164 5.64 -1.17 -2.32
CA ILE A 164 4.37 -0.71 -2.88
C ILE A 164 4.30 0.79 -2.65
N ARG A 165 4.41 1.53 -3.75
CA ARG A 165 4.47 2.98 -3.73
C ARG A 165 3.10 3.57 -3.94
N MET A 166 2.74 4.48 -3.06
CA MET A 166 1.42 5.09 -3.00
C MET A 166 1.55 6.60 -2.92
N VAL A 167 0.55 7.31 -3.42
CA VAL A 167 0.38 8.74 -3.17
C VAL A 167 -1.05 8.99 -2.70
N TYR A 168 -1.21 9.96 -1.82
CA TYR A 168 -2.52 10.51 -1.50
C TYR A 168 -2.42 11.98 -1.15
N GLN A 169 -3.55 12.67 -1.25
CA GLN A 169 -3.77 14.03 -0.80
C GLN A 169 -4.81 14.04 0.32
N LYS A 170 -4.88 15.15 1.06
CA LYS A 170 -5.82 15.28 2.19
C LYS A 170 -7.28 15.00 1.80
N THR A 171 -7.70 15.43 0.61
CA THR A 171 -9.06 15.23 0.07
C THR A 171 -9.40 13.77 -0.19
N ASP A 172 -8.41 12.91 -0.45
CA ASP A 172 -8.62 11.48 -0.71
C ASP A 172 -9.05 10.74 0.56
N THR A 173 -8.50 11.14 1.70
CA THR A 173 -8.84 10.61 3.02
C THR A 173 -10.24 11.02 3.46
N GLU A 174 -10.64 12.27 3.17
CA GLU A 174 -11.98 12.79 3.47
C GLU A 174 -13.06 12.07 2.63
N THR A 175 -12.81 11.91 1.32
CA THR A 175 -13.72 11.22 0.40
C THR A 175 -13.91 9.75 0.77
N THR A 176 -12.85 9.07 1.19
CA THR A 176 -12.92 7.66 1.62
C THR A 176 -13.74 7.51 2.90
N THR A 177 -13.61 8.44 3.85
CA THR A 177 -14.43 8.45 5.07
C THR A 177 -15.93 8.62 4.74
N MET A 178 -16.25 9.49 3.78
CA MET A 178 -17.63 9.66 3.30
C MET A 178 -18.16 8.41 2.59
N ALA A 179 -17.36 7.78 1.71
CA ALA A 179 -17.74 6.55 1.03
C ALA A 179 -17.96 5.37 2.00
N THR A 180 -17.15 5.28 3.06
CA THR A 180 -17.27 4.25 4.10
C THR A 180 -18.54 4.47 4.95
N THR A 181 -18.93 5.73 5.16
CA THR A 181 -20.15 6.09 5.92
C THR A 181 -21.42 5.82 5.10
N ALA A 182 -21.42 6.11 3.80
CA ALA A 182 -22.54 5.84 2.91
C ALA A 182 -22.79 4.33 2.68
N ARG A 183 -21.76 3.48 2.87
CA ARG A 183 -21.86 2.02 2.68
C ARG A 183 -22.40 1.27 3.91
N LYS A 184 -22.62 1.92 5.05
CA LYS A 184 -23.40 1.33 6.15
C LYS A 184 -24.89 1.38 5.80
N THR A 185 -25.36 0.33 5.15
CA THR A 185 -26.78 0.13 4.83
C THR A 185 -27.64 0.25 6.09
N PRO A 186 -28.71 1.06 6.10
CA PRO A 186 -29.66 1.04 7.19
C PRO A 186 -30.40 -0.30 7.16
N THR A 187 -30.21 -1.13 8.19
CA THR A 187 -31.03 -2.32 8.43
C THR A 187 -32.48 -1.85 8.54
N THR A 188 -33.25 -2.01 7.46
CA THR A 188 -34.65 -1.63 7.44
C THR A 188 -35.40 -2.72 8.18
N GLY A 189 -35.60 -2.53 9.48
CA GLY A 189 -36.44 -3.39 10.30
C GLY A 189 -37.87 -3.37 9.75
N THR A 190 -38.29 -4.48 9.15
CA THR A 190 -39.64 -4.65 8.62
C THR A 190 -40.62 -4.75 9.79
N ARG A 191 -41.33 -3.66 10.09
CA ARG A 191 -42.51 -3.70 10.96
C ARG A 191 -43.67 -4.30 10.16
N SER A 192 -44.10 -5.50 10.54
CA SER A 192 -45.33 -6.14 10.05
C SER A 192 -46.54 -5.35 10.53
N SER A 193 -47.12 -4.51 9.68
CA SER A 193 -48.44 -3.90 9.87
C SER A 193 -49.53 -4.84 9.36
N GLY A 194 -50.35 -5.38 10.27
CA GLY A 194 -51.53 -6.18 9.94
C GLY A 194 -52.60 -5.38 9.20
N PRO A 195 -53.45 -6.01 8.38
CA PRO A 195 -54.40 -5.29 7.54
C PRO A 195 -55.66 -4.87 8.31
N ALA A 196 -56.02 -3.60 8.15
CA ALA A 196 -57.28 -3.01 8.57
C ALA A 196 -58.43 -3.47 7.65
N LYS A 197 -59.60 -3.76 8.24
CA LYS A 197 -60.82 -4.20 7.55
C LYS A 197 -61.99 -3.27 7.94
N SER A 198 -62.56 -2.57 6.97
CA SER A 198 -63.90 -1.92 7.00
C SER A 198 -64.72 -2.60 5.89
N THR A 199 -66.04 -2.84 5.90
CA THR A 199 -67.23 -2.29 6.58
C THR A 199 -68.39 -3.26 6.23
N GLY A 200 -69.09 -3.88 7.20
CA GLY A 200 -70.55 -3.75 7.49
C GLY A 200 -71.52 -4.58 6.59
N PRO A 201 -72.80 -4.83 6.97
CA PRO A 201 -73.46 -4.91 8.29
C PRO A 201 -74.29 -6.22 8.49
N ASP A 202 -75.13 -6.23 9.53
CA ASP A 202 -76.27 -7.12 9.86
C ASP A 202 -76.11 -8.26 10.90
N SER A 203 -76.65 -7.96 12.09
CA SER A 203 -77.71 -8.67 12.83
C SER A 203 -77.62 -10.18 13.15
N SER A 204 -77.72 -10.43 14.46
CA SER A 204 -78.39 -11.54 15.17
C SER A 204 -77.81 -12.96 15.21
N ASP A 205 -77.75 -13.43 16.46
CA ASP A 205 -77.97 -14.77 17.01
C ASP A 205 -76.94 -15.92 16.87
N SER A 206 -76.37 -16.25 18.04
CA SER A 206 -76.48 -17.52 18.75
C SER A 206 -76.19 -18.87 18.07
N SER A 207 -75.22 -19.57 18.67
CA SER A 207 -75.18 -21.02 18.98
C SER A 207 -74.15 -21.93 18.26
N SER A 208 -73.32 -22.56 19.12
CA SER A 208 -72.88 -23.97 19.20
C SER A 208 -72.20 -24.74 18.04
N GLY A 209 -71.13 -25.46 18.42
CA GLY A 209 -70.72 -26.77 17.86
C GLY A 209 -69.44 -26.71 17.01
N LEU A 210 -68.26 -27.19 17.45
CA LEU A 210 -67.79 -28.59 17.55
C LEU A 210 -68.01 -29.45 16.29
N SER A 211 -66.93 -29.70 15.55
CA SER A 211 -66.45 -31.02 15.10
C SER A 211 -65.05 -30.88 14.49
#